data_AF-A0A4Q9RSW9-F1
#
_entry.id   AF-A0A4Q9RSW9-F1
#
_cell.length_a   1.000
_cell.length_b   1.000
_cell.length_c   1.000
_cell.angle_alpha   90.00
_cell.angle_beta   90.00
_cell.angle_gamma   90.00
#
_symmetry.space_group_name_H-M   'P 1'
#
loop_
_entity.id
_entity.type
_entity.pdbx_description
1 polymer ?
#
loop_
_entity_poly.entity_id
_entity_poly.type
_entity_poly.pdbx_seq_one_letter_code
_entity_poly.pdbx_strand_id
1 'polypeptide(L)'
;MKKNLLLITTLLFTSIVSAQWTELVKMAEERNKPEEYYEYYENGNVKLKAFKDKNTKDGEIVLTGEYIIYYEDGTIQRKGNLVKDIEDGDSYYYNEKGVLTIKGKHTLGVLKSKYVYFENGKIKSINNFENDLLNGEFKEFYESGKLKYHFYYKDNKHHGEGKTYYENGNLQAKGNLIEGKNDGLWQYFYENGTLKSMGNLIEGKQDGLWKYHYDNASLAAEIVYKNGEIVSQKEYDRKEESNTNDYDDMFYWSDSYSSSNEDIDKAFKELTSVRNLQLVSIDEIKNNSGYFGSNNSTTHSFKIKTDESTRKLFASIRYEADKVYYEGRYYYDVLYDVQIIFDDVYEVYQNGDKIEFVFYEDYGFLRRAKPQGEYWSDYVKNEFNFSITIYDDEIREETLKNFKYLVENPIMKRE
;
A
#
# COMPACT_ATOMS: atom_id res chain seq x y z
N MET A 1 -51.38 -26.50 49.09
CA MET A 1 -50.31 -27.44 49.52
C MET A 1 -49.63 -28.18 48.37
N LYS A 2 -50.35 -28.93 47.50
CA LYS A 2 -49.70 -29.72 46.42
C LYS A 2 -48.88 -28.92 45.39
N LYS A 3 -49.29 -27.69 45.03
CA LYS A 3 -48.53 -26.82 44.12
C LYS A 3 -47.21 -26.31 44.71
N ASN A 4 -47.15 -26.07 46.02
CA ASN A 4 -45.92 -25.61 46.68
C ASN A 4 -44.91 -26.75 46.86
N LEU A 5 -45.39 -27.98 47.09
CA LEU A 5 -44.51 -29.14 47.19
C LEU A 5 -43.83 -29.47 45.86
N LEU A 6 -44.56 -29.37 44.74
CA LEU A 6 -44.01 -29.57 43.40
C LEU A 6 -42.93 -28.53 43.08
N LEU A 7 -43.18 -27.25 43.37
CA LEU A 7 -42.23 -26.16 43.12
C LEU A 7 -40.93 -26.31 43.93
N ILE A 8 -41.04 -26.72 45.20
CA ILE A 8 -39.88 -26.97 46.07
C ILE A 8 -39.08 -28.18 45.57
N THR A 9 -39.74 -29.26 45.15
CA THR A 9 -39.04 -30.43 44.57
C THR A 9 -38.36 -30.11 43.25
N THR A 10 -38.96 -29.28 42.38
CA THR A 10 -38.34 -28.87 41.11
C THR A 10 -37.14 -27.97 41.34
N LEU A 11 -37.23 -27.02 42.29
CA LEU A 11 -36.12 -26.13 42.65
C LEU A 11 -34.95 -26.87 43.32
N LEU A 12 -35.24 -27.85 44.18
CA LEU A 12 -34.20 -28.71 44.77
C LEU A 12 -33.52 -29.57 43.70
N PHE A 13 -34.29 -30.15 42.78
CA PHE A 13 -33.74 -30.99 41.70
C PHE A 13 -32.87 -30.17 40.73
N THR A 14 -33.28 -28.95 40.35
CA THR A 14 -32.46 -28.08 39.49
C THR A 14 -31.20 -27.60 40.21
N SER A 15 -31.26 -27.31 41.52
CA SER A 15 -30.08 -26.92 42.29
C SER A 15 -29.04 -28.04 42.41
N ILE A 16 -29.46 -29.29 42.66
CA ILE A 16 -28.58 -30.47 42.77
C ILE A 16 -27.95 -30.80 41.42
N VAL A 17 -28.75 -30.78 40.34
CA VAL A 17 -28.25 -30.98 38.98
C VAL A 17 -27.25 -29.89 38.60
N SER A 18 -27.53 -28.61 38.92
CA SER A 18 -26.58 -27.52 38.64
C SER A 18 -25.26 -27.68 39.41
N ALA A 19 -25.31 -28.07 40.69
CA ALA A 19 -24.11 -28.25 41.51
C ALA A 19 -23.24 -29.41 40.98
N GLN A 20 -23.85 -30.55 40.63
CA GLN A 20 -23.15 -31.69 40.04
C GLN A 20 -22.56 -31.38 38.66
N TRP A 21 -23.26 -30.61 37.81
CA TRP A 21 -22.71 -30.14 36.54
C TRP A 21 -21.53 -29.19 36.72
N THR A 22 -21.59 -28.29 37.70
CA THR A 22 -20.48 -27.35 37.99
C THR A 22 -19.24 -28.09 38.48
N GLU A 23 -19.44 -29.15 39.28
CA GLU A 23 -18.36 -30.00 39.79
C GLU A 23 -17.76 -30.88 38.68
N LEU A 24 -18.57 -31.42 37.78
CA LEU A 24 -18.11 -32.14 36.59
C LEU A 24 -17.34 -31.24 35.61
N VAL A 25 -17.77 -30.00 35.42
CA VAL A 25 -17.05 -29.00 34.61
C VAL A 25 -15.72 -28.67 35.27
N LYS A 26 -15.67 -28.43 36.59
CA LYS A 26 -14.40 -28.23 37.30
C LYS A 26 -13.46 -29.43 37.19
N MET A 27 -13.98 -30.65 37.35
CA MET A 27 -13.17 -31.87 37.20
C MET A 27 -12.69 -32.07 35.76
N ALA A 28 -13.47 -31.69 34.75
CA ALA A 28 -13.07 -31.70 33.35
C ALA A 28 -12.00 -30.62 33.05
N GLU A 29 -12.17 -29.42 33.60
CA GLU A 29 -11.20 -28.32 33.52
C GLU A 29 -9.88 -28.69 34.22
N GLU A 30 -9.92 -29.32 35.40
CA GLU A 30 -8.74 -29.81 36.12
C GLU A 30 -8.05 -30.97 35.40
N ARG A 31 -8.82 -31.90 34.81
CA ARG A 31 -8.26 -32.97 33.96
C ARG A 31 -7.56 -32.41 32.72
N ASN A 32 -8.09 -31.33 32.13
CA ASN A 32 -7.52 -30.66 30.96
C ASN A 32 -6.45 -29.61 31.26
N LYS A 33 -6.10 -29.32 32.54
CA LYS A 33 -4.97 -28.44 32.84
C LYS A 33 -3.69 -29.04 32.26
N PRO A 34 -2.95 -28.33 31.39
CA PRO A 34 -1.72 -28.84 30.82
C PRO A 34 -0.72 -29.21 31.92
N GLU A 35 0.01 -30.32 31.75
CA GLU A 35 1.01 -30.77 32.72
C GLU A 35 2.28 -29.94 32.53
N GLU A 36 2.80 -29.29 33.58
CA GLU A 36 4.04 -28.51 33.46
C GLU A 36 5.24 -29.42 33.15
N TYR A 37 6.11 -28.96 32.27
CA TYR A 37 7.33 -29.63 31.85
C TYR A 37 8.53 -28.70 32.04
N TYR A 38 9.64 -29.26 32.54
CA TYR A 38 10.85 -28.50 32.85
C TYR A 38 12.10 -29.20 32.28
N GLU A 39 13.00 -28.42 31.68
CA GLU A 39 14.39 -28.81 31.44
C GLU A 39 15.33 -27.91 32.25
N TYR A 40 16.50 -28.44 32.60
CA TYR A 40 17.48 -27.76 33.45
C TYR A 40 18.86 -27.73 32.79
N TYR A 41 19.64 -26.70 33.10
CA TYR A 41 21.07 -26.65 32.87
C TYR A 41 21.83 -27.57 33.83
N GLU A 42 23.10 -27.84 33.55
CA GLU A 42 23.97 -28.65 34.43
C GLU A 42 24.11 -28.05 35.83
N ASN A 43 24.04 -26.72 35.93
CA ASN A 43 24.10 -25.99 37.21
C ASN A 43 22.78 -26.05 38.02
N GLY A 44 21.74 -26.70 37.49
CA GLY A 44 20.42 -26.86 38.12
C GLY A 44 19.43 -25.72 37.84
N ASN A 45 19.82 -24.66 37.14
CA ASN A 45 18.90 -23.59 36.75
C ASN A 45 17.94 -24.07 35.66
N VAL A 46 16.71 -23.55 35.67
CA VAL A 46 15.69 -23.88 34.68
C VAL A 46 16.14 -23.36 33.31
N LYS A 47 16.17 -24.24 32.31
CA LYS A 47 16.44 -23.93 30.91
C LYS A 47 15.16 -23.72 30.12
N LEU A 48 14.15 -24.56 30.36
CA LEU A 48 12.85 -24.53 29.70
C LEU A 48 11.74 -24.74 30.73
N LYS A 49 10.68 -23.93 30.65
CA LYS A 49 9.38 -24.19 31.24
C LYS A 49 8.35 -24.25 30.11
N ALA A 50 7.59 -25.34 30.01
CA ALA A 50 6.53 -25.52 29.01
C ALA A 50 5.38 -26.35 29.59
N PHE A 51 4.42 -26.74 28.75
CA PHE A 51 3.41 -27.74 29.12
C PHE A 51 3.39 -28.91 28.15
N LYS A 52 3.12 -30.11 28.68
CA LYS A 52 3.00 -31.35 27.92
C LYS A 52 1.54 -31.63 27.55
N ASP A 53 1.32 -32.10 26.32
CA ASP A 53 0.04 -32.65 25.86
C ASP A 53 -0.19 -34.02 26.54
N LYS A 54 -1.33 -34.16 27.23
CA LYS A 54 -1.69 -35.39 27.96
C LYS A 54 -2.18 -36.51 27.05
N ASN A 55 -2.45 -36.24 25.78
CA ASN A 55 -3.04 -37.20 24.83
C ASN A 55 -1.98 -37.89 23.95
N THR A 56 -0.71 -37.84 24.33
CA THR A 56 0.39 -38.47 23.59
C THR A 56 0.55 -39.94 23.93
N LYS A 57 1.28 -40.68 23.10
CA LYS A 57 1.63 -42.07 23.40
C LYS A 57 2.61 -42.12 24.57
N ASP A 58 2.61 -43.24 25.30
CA ASP A 58 3.55 -43.47 26.40
C ASP A 58 5.00 -43.28 25.94
N GLY A 59 5.73 -42.44 26.65
CA GLY A 59 7.13 -42.08 26.36
C GLY A 59 7.32 -40.89 25.40
N GLU A 60 6.26 -40.39 24.76
CA GLU A 60 6.33 -39.24 23.86
C GLU A 60 6.09 -37.94 24.64
N ILE A 61 7.00 -36.97 24.49
CA ILE A 61 6.87 -35.63 25.04
C ILE A 61 6.51 -34.71 23.87
N VAL A 62 5.25 -34.30 23.82
CA VAL A 62 4.76 -33.27 22.90
C VAL A 62 4.37 -32.06 23.73
N LEU A 63 4.92 -30.91 23.40
CA LEU A 63 4.70 -29.66 24.10
C LEU A 63 3.55 -28.86 23.48
N THR A 64 2.82 -28.15 24.33
CA THR A 64 1.67 -27.33 23.94
C THR A 64 1.53 -26.15 24.91
N GLY A 65 0.80 -25.11 24.51
CA GLY A 65 0.61 -23.92 25.33
C GLY A 65 1.85 -23.05 25.43
N GLU A 66 1.89 -22.20 26.46
CA GLU A 66 2.99 -21.26 26.63
C GLU A 66 4.29 -21.98 26.99
N TYR A 67 5.39 -21.52 26.40
CA TYR A 67 6.74 -21.95 26.78
C TYR A 67 7.63 -20.73 27.08
N ILE A 68 8.62 -20.93 27.95
CA ILE A 68 9.63 -19.95 28.31
C ILE A 68 10.99 -20.66 28.34
N ILE A 69 11.93 -20.16 27.55
CA ILE A 69 13.34 -20.53 27.59
C ILE A 69 14.10 -19.44 28.32
N TYR A 70 14.99 -19.84 29.22
CA TYR A 70 15.81 -18.96 30.03
C TYR A 70 17.27 -19.05 29.60
N TYR A 71 18.03 -17.99 29.80
CA TYR A 71 19.48 -18.04 29.88
C TYR A 71 19.93 -18.73 31.16
N GLU A 72 21.21 -19.08 31.22
CA GLU A 72 21.78 -19.80 32.37
C GLU A 72 21.71 -19.00 33.68
N ASP A 73 21.68 -17.66 33.61
CA ASP A 73 21.50 -16.77 34.76
C ASP A 73 20.02 -16.60 35.21
N GLY A 74 19.09 -17.27 34.52
CA GLY A 74 17.65 -17.21 34.79
C GLY A 74 16.91 -16.05 34.13
N THR A 75 17.59 -15.19 33.35
CA THR A 75 16.89 -14.19 32.53
C THR A 75 16.14 -14.86 31.39
N ILE A 76 14.97 -14.33 31.00
CA ILE A 76 14.19 -14.90 29.90
C ILE A 76 14.98 -14.70 28.61
N GLN A 77 15.20 -15.77 27.85
CA GLN A 77 15.78 -15.73 26.51
C GLN A 77 14.69 -15.65 25.44
N ARG A 78 13.66 -16.48 25.58
CA ARG A 78 12.59 -16.61 24.59
C ARG A 78 11.30 -17.06 25.25
N LYS A 79 10.16 -16.62 24.76
CA LYS A 79 8.86 -17.19 25.11
C LYS A 79 7.90 -17.15 23.94
N GLY A 80 6.92 -18.02 23.95
CA GLY A 80 5.90 -18.09 22.91
C GLY A 80 4.85 -19.13 23.25
N ASN A 81 4.14 -19.59 22.24
CA ASN A 81 3.08 -20.59 22.37
C ASN A 81 3.29 -21.73 21.35
N LEU A 82 3.01 -22.96 21.77
CA LEU A 82 3.15 -24.17 20.99
C LEU A 82 1.77 -24.83 20.81
N VAL A 83 1.57 -25.44 19.65
CA VAL A 83 0.46 -26.34 19.35
C VAL A 83 1.08 -27.63 18.85
N LYS A 84 1.23 -28.62 19.75
CA LYS A 84 1.87 -29.90 19.46
C LYS A 84 3.27 -29.76 18.85
N ASP A 85 4.18 -29.17 19.62
CA ASP A 85 5.57 -28.85 19.26
C ASP A 85 5.76 -27.80 18.14
N ILE A 86 4.66 -27.30 17.57
CA ILE A 86 4.69 -26.33 16.48
C ILE A 86 4.43 -24.94 17.06
N GLU A 87 5.29 -23.96 16.78
CA GLU A 87 5.05 -22.59 17.22
C GLU A 87 3.83 -21.98 16.52
N ASP A 88 2.95 -21.39 17.32
CA ASP A 88 1.75 -20.72 16.79
C ASP A 88 1.43 -19.46 17.61
N GLY A 89 1.24 -18.35 16.89
CA GLY A 89 1.06 -17.03 17.48
C GLY A 89 2.37 -16.26 17.70
N ASP A 90 2.38 -15.38 18.70
CA ASP A 90 3.51 -14.49 18.96
C ASP A 90 4.62 -15.21 19.75
N SER A 91 5.87 -15.00 19.32
CA SER A 91 7.10 -15.36 20.01
C SER A 91 7.91 -14.10 20.32
N TYR A 92 8.59 -14.10 21.46
CA TYR A 92 9.35 -12.95 21.98
C TYR A 92 10.74 -13.40 22.35
N TYR A 93 11.76 -12.66 21.90
CA TYR A 93 13.17 -12.96 22.15
C TYR A 93 13.82 -11.78 22.85
N TYR A 94 14.62 -12.08 23.86
CA TYR A 94 15.28 -11.11 24.71
C TYR A 94 16.78 -11.38 24.71
N ASN A 95 17.58 -10.34 24.92
CA ASN A 95 19.01 -10.51 25.15
C ASN A 95 19.30 -10.83 26.63
N GLU A 96 20.56 -11.09 26.97
CA GLU A 96 21.01 -11.39 28.35
C GLU A 96 20.74 -10.26 29.36
N LYS A 97 20.47 -9.03 28.89
CA LYS A 97 20.06 -7.91 29.75
C LYS A 97 18.54 -7.85 29.97
N GLY A 98 17.79 -8.83 29.45
CA GLY A 98 16.32 -8.87 29.51
C GLY A 98 15.62 -7.89 28.56
N VAL A 99 16.33 -7.30 27.59
CA VAL A 99 15.76 -6.36 26.62
C VAL A 99 15.16 -7.12 25.45
N LEU A 100 13.90 -6.85 25.11
CA LEU A 100 13.23 -7.42 23.94
C LEU A 100 13.96 -7.00 22.66
N THR A 101 14.41 -7.98 21.87
CA THR A 101 15.13 -7.73 20.61
C THR A 101 14.30 -8.10 19.40
N ILE A 102 13.47 -9.14 19.51
CA ILE A 102 12.68 -9.66 18.39
C ILE A 102 11.29 -10.10 18.86
N LYS A 103 10.27 -9.82 18.06
CA LYS A 103 8.95 -10.47 18.11
C LYS A 103 8.69 -11.18 16.78
N GLY A 104 8.44 -12.48 16.80
CA GLY A 104 8.07 -13.26 15.62
C GLY A 104 6.59 -13.66 15.68
N LYS A 105 5.86 -13.58 14.57
CA LYS A 105 4.50 -14.11 14.45
C LYS A 105 4.51 -15.39 13.63
N HIS A 106 4.02 -16.48 14.20
CA HIS A 106 3.96 -17.79 13.56
C HIS A 106 2.52 -18.19 13.29
N THR A 107 2.32 -18.95 12.21
CA THR A 107 1.06 -19.66 11.94
C THR A 107 1.42 -21.08 11.56
N LEU A 108 1.05 -22.04 12.40
CA LEU A 108 1.38 -23.46 12.21
C LEU A 108 2.88 -23.69 11.95
N GLY A 109 3.74 -23.02 12.73
CA GLY A 109 5.20 -23.13 12.67
C GLY A 109 5.86 -22.24 11.64
N VAL A 110 5.09 -21.69 10.70
CA VAL A 110 5.61 -20.82 9.64
C VAL A 110 5.69 -19.40 10.15
N LEU A 111 6.90 -18.82 10.14
CA LEU A 111 7.10 -17.41 10.47
C LEU A 111 6.43 -16.54 9.39
N LYS A 112 5.48 -15.70 9.79
CA LYS A 112 4.75 -14.77 8.92
C LYS A 112 5.31 -13.35 8.97
N SER A 113 5.71 -12.90 10.15
CA SER A 113 6.34 -11.58 10.31
C SER A 113 7.32 -11.55 11.48
N LYS A 114 8.34 -10.70 11.35
CA LYS A 114 9.38 -10.48 12.37
C LYS A 114 9.56 -8.98 12.59
N TYR A 115 9.36 -8.57 13.84
CA TYR A 115 9.62 -7.23 14.34
C TYR A 115 10.96 -7.26 15.08
N VAL A 116 11.89 -6.40 14.69
CA VAL A 116 13.18 -6.22 15.36
C VAL A 116 13.12 -4.90 16.13
N TYR A 117 13.68 -4.87 17.33
CA TYR A 117 13.66 -3.71 18.22
C TYR A 117 15.07 -3.14 18.45
N PHE A 118 15.15 -1.83 18.66
CA PHE A 118 16.31 -1.16 19.24
C PHE A 118 16.38 -1.43 20.75
N GLU A 119 17.55 -1.17 21.36
CA GLU A 119 17.71 -1.31 22.82
C GLU A 119 16.74 -0.41 23.62
N ASN A 120 16.33 0.72 23.03
CA ASN A 120 15.34 1.63 23.61
C ASN A 120 13.87 1.15 23.51
N GLY A 121 13.64 -0.04 22.93
CA GLY A 121 12.31 -0.64 22.79
C GLY A 121 11.50 -0.17 21.58
N LYS A 122 11.99 0.78 20.78
CA LYS A 122 11.35 1.16 19.51
C LYS A 122 11.61 0.12 18.43
N ILE A 123 10.69 0.01 17.47
CA ILE A 123 10.83 -0.89 16.33
C ILE A 123 11.96 -0.39 15.43
N LYS A 124 12.90 -1.28 15.13
CA LYS A 124 13.98 -1.13 14.15
C LYS A 124 13.55 -1.57 12.77
N SER A 125 12.92 -2.74 12.65
CA SER A 125 12.40 -3.20 11.36
C SER A 125 11.19 -4.11 11.46
N ILE A 126 10.42 -4.15 10.39
CA ILE A 126 9.29 -5.06 10.17
C ILE A 126 9.58 -5.83 8.89
N ASN A 127 9.56 -7.16 9.00
CA ASN A 127 9.90 -8.08 7.93
C ASN A 127 8.73 -9.05 7.77
N ASN A 128 8.23 -9.23 6.55
CA ASN A 128 7.14 -10.17 6.24
C ASN A 128 7.68 -11.34 5.43
N PHE A 129 7.09 -12.52 5.64
CA PHE A 129 7.57 -13.77 5.06
C PHE A 129 6.43 -14.61 4.48
N GLU A 130 6.72 -15.26 3.37
CA GLU A 130 5.91 -16.31 2.76
C GLU A 130 6.84 -17.44 2.31
N ASN A 131 6.48 -18.69 2.63
CA ASN A 131 7.31 -19.88 2.35
C ASN A 131 8.77 -19.72 2.81
N ASP A 132 8.97 -19.16 4.01
CA ASP A 132 10.29 -18.87 4.62
C ASP A 132 11.18 -17.87 3.85
N LEU A 133 10.64 -17.20 2.83
CA LEU A 133 11.30 -16.12 2.08
C LEU A 133 10.68 -14.77 2.46
N LEU A 134 11.48 -13.70 2.48
CA LEU A 134 10.95 -12.34 2.58
C LEU A 134 9.98 -12.11 1.43
N ASN A 135 8.74 -11.76 1.77
CA ASN A 135 7.69 -11.47 0.81
C ASN A 135 6.75 -10.40 1.37
N GLY A 136 6.37 -9.45 0.53
CA GLY A 136 5.55 -8.30 0.89
C GLY A 136 6.36 -7.15 1.49
N GLU A 137 5.71 -6.38 2.36
CA GLU A 137 6.24 -5.11 2.85
C GLU A 137 7.45 -5.29 3.78
N PHE A 138 8.47 -4.47 3.59
CA PHE A 138 9.62 -4.31 4.49
C PHE A 138 9.74 -2.85 4.92
N LYS A 139 9.88 -2.64 6.23
CA LYS A 139 10.10 -1.31 6.82
C LYS A 139 11.30 -1.32 7.75
N GLU A 140 12.16 -0.31 7.64
CA GLU A 140 13.22 -0.03 8.61
C GLU A 140 13.04 1.40 9.14
N PHE A 141 13.36 1.61 10.41
CA PHE A 141 13.20 2.88 11.09
C PHE A 141 14.55 3.35 11.66
N TYR A 142 14.70 4.66 11.75
CA TYR A 142 15.74 5.28 12.57
C TYR A 142 15.46 5.05 14.07
N GLU A 143 16.48 5.22 14.90
CA GLU A 143 16.32 5.08 16.36
C GLU A 143 15.38 6.16 16.95
N SER A 144 15.20 7.28 16.26
CA SER A 144 14.16 8.27 16.56
C SER A 144 12.74 7.71 16.42
N GLY A 145 12.55 6.63 15.65
CA GLY A 145 11.27 6.00 15.31
C GLY A 145 10.70 6.46 13.97
N LYS A 146 11.40 7.35 13.25
CA LYS A 146 11.02 7.80 11.91
C LYS A 146 11.36 6.74 10.87
N LEU A 147 10.52 6.63 9.84
CA LEU A 147 10.72 5.68 8.75
C LEU A 147 12.03 6.00 8.01
N LYS A 148 12.83 4.98 7.74
CA LYS A 148 14.12 5.07 7.03
C LYS A 148 14.02 4.42 5.66
N TYR A 149 13.48 3.21 5.62
CA TYR A 149 13.25 2.45 4.40
C TYR A 149 11.84 1.90 4.34
N HIS A 150 11.27 1.92 3.15
CA HIS A 150 10.03 1.24 2.83
C HIS A 150 10.19 0.57 1.46
N PHE A 151 10.29 -0.75 1.47
CA PHE A 151 10.49 -1.57 0.29
C PHE A 151 9.45 -2.69 0.25
N TYR A 152 9.35 -3.35 -0.89
CA TYR A 152 8.63 -4.60 -1.04
C TYR A 152 9.60 -5.69 -1.49
N TYR A 153 9.35 -6.90 -1.02
CA TYR A 153 10.08 -8.10 -1.39
C TYR A 153 9.15 -9.09 -2.10
N LYS A 154 9.71 -9.85 -3.02
CA LYS A 154 9.14 -11.06 -3.61
C LYS A 154 10.26 -12.09 -3.66
N ASP A 155 10.06 -13.23 -3.01
CA ASP A 155 11.03 -14.33 -2.97
C ASP A 155 12.46 -13.88 -2.60
N ASN A 156 12.61 -13.14 -1.48
CA ASN A 156 13.88 -12.56 -1.00
C ASN A 156 14.52 -11.47 -1.88
N LYS A 157 13.92 -11.07 -3.00
CA LYS A 157 14.41 -9.97 -3.84
C LYS A 157 13.53 -8.74 -3.68
N HIS A 158 14.12 -7.54 -3.72
CA HIS A 158 13.30 -6.32 -3.79
C HIS A 158 12.48 -6.31 -5.08
N HIS A 159 11.20 -5.99 -4.97
CA HIS A 159 10.27 -5.98 -6.10
C HIS A 159 9.15 -4.97 -5.86
N GLY A 160 8.94 -4.04 -6.78
CA GLY A 160 7.95 -2.97 -6.67
C GLY A 160 8.55 -1.65 -6.19
N GLU A 161 7.70 -0.79 -5.63
CA GLU A 161 8.10 0.56 -5.21
C GLU A 161 9.09 0.53 -4.03
N GLY A 162 10.15 1.31 -4.13
CA GLY A 162 11.08 1.55 -3.03
C GLY A 162 11.12 3.02 -2.64
N LYS A 163 11.11 3.28 -1.34
CA LYS A 163 11.24 4.62 -0.75
C LYS A 163 12.29 4.63 0.35
N THR A 164 13.13 5.65 0.32
CA THR A 164 14.11 5.94 1.37
C THR A 164 13.86 7.34 1.92
N TYR A 165 14.16 7.56 3.20
CA TYR A 165 13.86 8.82 3.89
C TYR A 165 15.07 9.28 4.71
N TYR A 166 15.23 10.60 4.82
CA TYR A 166 16.14 11.22 5.77
C TYR A 166 15.57 11.14 7.20
N GLU A 167 16.42 11.29 8.20
CA GLU A 167 15.98 11.26 9.61
C GLU A 167 15.13 12.49 10.00
N ASN A 168 15.10 13.55 9.20
CA ASN A 168 14.12 14.61 9.38
C ASN A 168 12.68 14.17 8.99
N GLY A 169 12.54 13.08 8.22
CA GLY A 169 11.27 12.54 7.72
C GLY A 169 11.00 12.83 6.24
N ASN A 170 11.83 13.66 5.60
CA ASN A 170 11.70 13.98 4.19
C ASN A 170 12.13 12.81 3.32
N LEU A 171 11.47 12.65 2.18
CA LEU A 171 11.81 11.63 1.20
C LEU A 171 13.24 11.88 0.69
N GLN A 172 14.04 10.83 0.63
CA GLN A 172 15.42 10.85 0.12
C GLN A 172 15.49 10.33 -1.31
N ALA A 173 14.81 9.22 -1.58
CA ALA A 173 14.69 8.66 -2.93
C ALA A 173 13.42 7.82 -3.07
N LYS A 174 12.89 7.76 -4.28
CA LYS A 174 11.87 6.79 -4.67
C LYS A 174 12.03 6.32 -6.11
N GLY A 175 11.58 5.10 -6.37
CA GLY A 175 11.55 4.49 -7.70
C GLY A 175 11.11 3.03 -7.60
N ASN A 176 11.18 2.28 -8.70
CA ASN A 176 10.83 0.86 -8.69
C ASN A 176 12.10 -0.01 -8.69
N LEU A 177 11.97 -1.19 -8.08
CA LEU A 177 12.96 -2.26 -8.13
C LEU A 177 12.35 -3.50 -8.80
N ILE A 178 13.08 -4.10 -9.73
CA ILE A 178 12.75 -5.39 -10.33
C ILE A 178 13.89 -6.36 -10.01
N GLU A 179 13.58 -7.43 -9.28
CA GLU A 179 14.56 -8.44 -8.86
C GLU A 179 15.80 -7.88 -8.14
N GLY A 180 15.62 -6.83 -7.33
CA GLY A 180 16.73 -6.19 -6.62
C GLY A 180 17.49 -5.13 -7.42
N LYS A 181 17.17 -4.92 -8.69
CA LYS A 181 17.76 -3.86 -9.51
C LYS A 181 16.81 -2.67 -9.64
N ASN A 182 17.35 -1.47 -9.54
CA ASN A 182 16.59 -0.25 -9.79
C ASN A 182 16.14 -0.20 -11.25
N ASP A 183 14.85 -0.03 -11.50
CA ASP A 183 14.27 -0.01 -12.84
C ASP A 183 13.19 1.08 -12.98
N GLY A 184 13.07 1.65 -14.18
CA GLY A 184 12.15 2.74 -14.48
C GLY A 184 12.58 4.07 -13.88
N LEU A 185 11.61 4.96 -13.63
CA LEU A 185 11.85 6.32 -13.18
C LEU A 185 12.30 6.35 -11.71
N TRP A 186 13.45 6.95 -11.47
CA TRP A 186 13.98 7.23 -10.15
C TRP A 186 14.01 8.72 -9.86
N GLN A 187 13.70 9.08 -8.61
CA GLN A 187 13.74 10.45 -8.11
C GLN A 187 14.53 10.48 -6.81
N TYR A 188 15.46 11.42 -6.70
CA TYR A 188 16.29 11.68 -5.53
C TYR A 188 16.02 13.10 -5.03
N PHE A 189 16.11 13.30 -3.72
CA PHE A 189 15.75 14.56 -3.08
C PHE A 189 16.84 14.99 -2.09
N TYR A 190 16.96 16.29 -1.88
CA TYR A 190 17.74 16.87 -0.79
C TYR A 190 17.01 16.72 0.54
N GLU A 191 17.73 16.91 1.64
CA GLU A 191 17.17 16.81 2.98
C GLU A 191 16.09 17.88 3.23
N ASN A 192 16.12 19.03 2.57
CA ASN A 192 15.05 20.03 2.62
C ASN A 192 13.77 19.65 1.84
N GLY A 193 13.76 18.50 1.15
CA GLY A 193 12.64 17.99 0.37
C GLY A 193 12.66 18.40 -1.11
N THR A 194 13.59 19.27 -1.53
CA THR A 194 13.75 19.69 -2.91
C THR A 194 14.21 18.52 -3.79
N LEU A 195 13.69 18.42 -5.01
CA LEU A 195 14.15 17.42 -5.98
C LEU A 195 15.65 17.66 -6.26
N LYS A 196 16.46 16.62 -6.11
CA LYS A 196 17.90 16.64 -6.37
C LYS A 196 18.21 16.15 -7.77
N SER A 197 17.61 15.03 -8.16
CA SER A 197 17.73 14.51 -9.51
C SER A 197 16.62 13.54 -9.86
N MET A 198 16.38 13.34 -11.16
CA MET A 198 15.48 12.30 -11.65
C MET A 198 15.89 11.82 -13.03
N GLY A 199 15.55 10.56 -13.34
CA GLY A 199 15.75 9.95 -14.65
C GLY A 199 15.51 8.45 -14.59
N ASN A 200 15.60 7.78 -15.73
CA ASN A 200 15.34 6.33 -15.80
C ASN A 200 16.60 5.52 -15.46
N LEU A 201 16.39 4.43 -14.75
CA LEU A 201 17.36 3.34 -14.58
C LEU A 201 16.87 2.12 -15.35
N ILE A 202 17.77 1.47 -16.09
CA ILE A 202 17.53 0.16 -16.71
C ILE A 202 18.57 -0.78 -16.13
N GLU A 203 18.12 -1.83 -15.45
CA GLU A 203 19.00 -2.75 -14.70
C GLU A 203 20.01 -2.05 -13.76
N GLY A 204 19.59 -0.96 -13.13
CA GLY A 204 20.42 -0.17 -12.22
C GLY A 204 21.40 0.80 -12.88
N LYS A 205 21.39 0.94 -14.21
CA LYS A 205 22.22 1.92 -14.94
C LYS A 205 21.39 3.07 -15.47
N GLN A 206 21.93 4.29 -15.44
CA GLN A 206 21.26 5.48 -15.97
C GLN A 206 21.01 5.33 -17.48
N ASP A 207 19.78 5.56 -17.93
CA ASP A 207 19.41 5.57 -19.35
C ASP A 207 18.43 6.72 -19.63
N GLY A 208 18.58 7.37 -20.79
CA GLY A 208 17.77 8.51 -21.19
C GLY A 208 18.14 9.82 -20.49
N LEU A 209 17.23 10.79 -20.52
CA LEU A 209 17.42 12.11 -19.94
C LEU A 209 17.37 12.07 -18.41
N TRP A 210 18.41 12.59 -17.78
CA TRP A 210 18.49 12.85 -16.35
C TRP A 210 18.53 14.35 -16.10
N LYS A 211 17.70 14.82 -15.17
CA LYS A 211 17.69 16.20 -14.71
C LYS A 211 18.26 16.26 -13.30
N TYR A 212 19.14 17.23 -13.05
CA TYR A 212 19.75 17.52 -11.76
C TYR A 212 19.42 18.95 -11.36
N HIS A 213 19.15 19.17 -10.08
CA HIS A 213 18.79 20.47 -9.54
C HIS A 213 19.67 20.82 -8.34
N TYR A 214 19.83 22.11 -8.09
CA TYR A 214 20.37 22.61 -6.83
C TYR A 214 19.34 22.44 -5.71
N ASP A 215 19.79 22.60 -4.46
CA ASP A 215 18.96 22.53 -3.25
C ASP A 215 17.83 23.59 -3.19
N ASN A 216 17.96 24.66 -3.97
CA ASN A 216 16.95 25.71 -4.16
C ASN A 216 16.01 25.46 -5.36
N ALA A 217 15.96 24.22 -5.87
CA ALA A 217 15.14 23.75 -6.97
C ALA A 217 15.52 24.28 -8.37
N SER A 218 16.46 25.21 -8.48
CA SER A 218 16.93 25.65 -9.81
C SER A 218 17.64 24.50 -10.53
N LEU A 219 17.37 24.34 -11.83
CA LEU A 219 17.98 23.33 -12.68
C LEU A 219 19.50 23.53 -12.71
N ALA A 220 20.24 22.48 -12.40
CA ALA A 220 21.70 22.46 -12.36
C ALA A 220 22.30 21.79 -13.59
N ALA A 221 21.70 20.70 -14.06
CA ALA A 221 22.16 20.01 -15.26
C ALA A 221 21.06 19.15 -15.91
N GLU A 222 21.21 18.95 -17.21
CA GLU A 222 20.50 17.95 -18.01
C GLU A 222 21.55 17.06 -18.68
N ILE A 223 21.51 15.75 -18.40
CA ILE A 223 22.48 14.79 -18.90
C ILE A 223 21.73 13.63 -19.55
N VAL A 224 22.05 13.31 -20.80
CA VAL A 224 21.52 12.12 -21.48
C VAL A 224 22.49 10.98 -21.27
N TYR A 225 22.01 9.87 -20.70
CA TYR A 225 22.79 8.66 -20.51
C TYR A 225 22.37 7.56 -21.49
N LYS A 226 23.32 6.69 -21.85
CA LYS A 226 23.05 5.39 -22.46
C LYS A 226 23.83 4.32 -21.70
N ASN A 227 23.12 3.38 -21.09
CA ASN A 227 23.73 2.29 -20.30
C ASN A 227 24.74 2.77 -19.24
N GLY A 228 24.49 3.93 -18.62
CA GLY A 228 25.35 4.54 -17.62
C GLY A 228 26.45 5.46 -18.16
N GLU A 229 26.63 5.54 -19.48
CA GLU A 229 27.61 6.45 -20.10
C GLU A 229 26.95 7.76 -20.53
N ILE A 230 27.64 8.89 -20.36
CA ILE A 230 27.16 10.21 -20.77
C ILE A 230 27.22 10.33 -22.29
N VAL A 231 26.07 10.60 -22.91
CA VAL A 231 25.93 10.89 -24.35
C VAL A 231 26.00 12.40 -24.60
N SER A 232 25.31 13.19 -23.78
CA SER A 232 25.34 14.65 -23.85
C SER A 232 25.06 15.25 -22.48
N GLN A 233 25.54 16.47 -22.25
CA GLN A 233 25.29 17.21 -21.02
C GLN A 233 25.12 18.70 -21.29
N LYS A 234 24.28 19.33 -20.48
CA LYS A 234 24.12 20.78 -20.41
C LYS A 234 24.07 21.18 -18.94
N GLU A 235 24.90 22.15 -18.56
CA GLU A 235 25.00 22.65 -17.19
C GLU A 235 24.42 24.06 -17.09
N TYR A 236 23.95 24.42 -15.91
CA TYR A 236 23.25 25.65 -15.63
C TYR A 236 23.77 26.27 -14.32
N ASP A 237 23.91 27.59 -14.32
CA ASP A 237 24.24 28.35 -13.12
C ASP A 237 23.07 28.38 -12.13
N ARG A 238 23.38 28.39 -10.83
CA ARG A 238 22.38 28.50 -9.77
C ARG A 238 21.63 29.82 -9.87
N LYS A 239 20.30 29.77 -9.97
CA LYS A 239 19.44 30.96 -9.90
C LYS A 239 19.02 31.19 -8.46
N GLU A 240 19.27 32.37 -7.91
CA GLU A 240 18.79 32.73 -6.56
C GLU A 240 17.33 33.23 -6.62
N GLU A 241 16.51 32.86 -5.63
CA GLU A 241 15.15 33.39 -5.49
C GLU A 241 15.21 34.87 -5.07
N SER A 242 14.67 35.77 -5.89
CA SER A 242 14.43 37.15 -5.48
C SER A 242 13.28 37.17 -4.48
N ASN A 243 13.58 37.41 -3.21
CA ASN A 243 12.60 37.71 -2.16
C ASN A 243 11.82 38.99 -2.51
N THR A 244 10.60 38.85 -3.02
CA THR A 244 9.55 39.87 -2.85
C THR A 244 8.27 39.16 -2.42
N ASN A 245 8.02 39.25 -1.11
CA ASN A 245 6.68 39.08 -0.54
C ASN A 245 5.73 40.08 -1.22
N ASP A 246 4.63 39.59 -1.78
CA ASP A 246 3.32 40.22 -1.64
C ASP A 246 2.23 39.23 -2.04
N TYR A 247 1.48 38.82 -1.02
CA TYR A 247 0.13 38.29 -1.16
C TYR A 247 -0.78 39.50 -1.46
N ASP A 248 -1.42 39.54 -2.64
CA ASP A 248 -2.84 39.88 -2.80
C ASP A 248 -3.25 39.96 -4.29
N ASP A 249 -4.36 39.28 -4.58
CA ASP A 249 -5.40 39.58 -5.58
C ASP A 249 -5.07 39.80 -7.08
N MET A 250 -5.31 38.73 -7.84
CA MET A 250 -6.39 38.63 -8.84
C MET A 250 -6.92 39.96 -9.46
N PHE A 251 -6.50 40.31 -10.69
CA PHE A 251 -7.31 40.72 -11.88
C PHE A 251 -6.50 41.59 -12.89
N TYR A 252 -6.43 41.11 -14.16
CA TYR A 252 -6.31 41.80 -15.47
C TYR A 252 -5.22 42.85 -15.78
N TRP A 253 -4.43 42.54 -16.85
CA TRP A 253 -3.77 43.36 -17.90
C TRP A 253 -3.39 44.83 -17.60
N SER A 254 -2.22 45.37 -17.95
CA SER A 254 -1.40 45.20 -19.16
C SER A 254 -0.04 45.90 -19.00
N ASP A 255 0.89 45.50 -19.88
CA ASP A 255 2.03 46.27 -20.40
C ASP A 255 3.32 46.44 -19.59
N SER A 256 4.38 46.19 -20.37
CA SER A 256 5.78 46.58 -20.22
C SER A 256 6.64 45.78 -19.23
N TYR A 257 7.42 44.84 -19.75
CA TYR A 257 8.84 45.08 -20.04
C TYR A 257 9.40 44.00 -20.97
N SER A 258 10.00 44.46 -22.05
CA SER A 258 10.67 43.67 -23.08
C SER A 258 12.11 43.34 -22.70
N SER A 259 12.46 42.06 -22.65
CA SER A 259 13.74 41.57 -23.14
C SER A 259 13.61 40.08 -23.47
N SER A 260 13.81 39.78 -24.74
CA SER A 260 13.59 38.51 -25.45
C SER A 260 14.36 37.31 -24.88
N ASN A 261 13.63 36.26 -24.49
CA ASN A 261 14.10 34.88 -24.61
C ASN A 261 13.06 34.15 -25.47
N GLU A 262 13.23 34.17 -26.79
CA GLU A 262 12.30 33.54 -27.74
C GLU A 262 12.04 32.07 -27.39
N ASP A 263 13.01 31.37 -26.81
CA ASP A 263 12.87 29.97 -26.37
C ASP A 263 12.00 29.80 -25.12
N ILE A 264 12.03 30.77 -24.18
CA ILE A 264 11.17 30.76 -22.99
C ILE A 264 9.75 31.15 -23.38
N ASP A 265 9.59 32.19 -24.20
CA ASP A 265 8.29 32.57 -24.73
C ASP A 265 7.68 31.47 -25.60
N LYS A 266 8.52 30.72 -26.35
CA LYS A 266 8.11 29.56 -27.12
C LYS A 266 7.71 28.39 -26.21
N ALA A 267 8.51 28.06 -25.19
CA ALA A 267 8.18 27.00 -24.23
C ALA A 267 6.92 27.33 -23.41
N PHE A 268 6.74 28.59 -22.99
CA PHE A 268 5.51 29.04 -22.34
C PHE A 268 4.31 29.01 -23.28
N LYS A 269 4.49 29.41 -24.55
CA LYS A 269 3.43 29.27 -25.57
C LYS A 269 3.09 27.81 -25.81
N GLU A 270 4.07 26.91 -25.86
CA GLU A 270 3.89 25.47 -26.02
C GLU A 270 3.19 24.85 -24.80
N LEU A 271 3.62 25.14 -23.58
CA LEU A 271 2.98 24.69 -22.34
C LEU A 271 1.55 25.23 -22.18
N THR A 272 1.35 26.50 -22.52
CA THR A 272 0.02 27.13 -22.52
C THR A 272 -0.86 26.49 -23.58
N SER A 273 -0.30 26.17 -24.76
CA SER A 273 -1.00 25.46 -25.82
C SER A 273 -1.39 24.05 -25.41
N VAL A 274 -0.48 23.28 -24.79
CA VAL A 274 -0.78 21.94 -24.27
C VAL A 274 -1.87 22.00 -23.20
N ARG A 275 -1.75 22.93 -22.25
CA ARG A 275 -2.76 23.10 -21.19
C ARG A 275 -4.13 23.49 -21.75
N ASN A 276 -4.17 24.37 -22.75
CA ASN A 276 -5.41 24.75 -23.40
C ASN A 276 -6.04 23.56 -24.13
N LEU A 277 -5.25 22.78 -24.86
CA LEU A 277 -5.71 21.57 -25.53
C LEU A 277 -6.18 20.51 -24.52
N GLN A 278 -5.50 20.35 -23.37
CA GLN A 278 -5.95 19.47 -22.29
C GLN A 278 -7.31 19.91 -21.74
N LEU A 279 -7.51 21.21 -21.50
CA LEU A 279 -8.79 21.74 -21.04
C LEU A 279 -9.91 21.52 -22.06
N VAL A 280 -9.62 21.74 -23.34
CA VAL A 280 -10.53 21.44 -24.45
C VAL A 280 -10.89 19.96 -24.47
N SER A 281 -9.89 19.07 -24.45
CA SER A 281 -10.12 17.61 -24.42
C SER A 281 -10.93 17.20 -23.19
N ILE A 282 -10.65 17.77 -22.01
CA ILE A 282 -11.41 17.50 -20.79
C ILE A 282 -12.87 17.92 -20.93
N ASP A 283 -13.13 19.10 -21.49
CA ASP A 283 -14.48 19.62 -21.63
C ASP A 283 -15.27 18.89 -22.73
N GLU A 284 -14.62 18.51 -23.84
CA GLU A 284 -15.18 17.63 -24.87
C GLU A 284 -15.55 16.26 -24.29
N ILE A 285 -14.64 15.61 -23.54
CA ILE A 285 -14.94 14.33 -22.87
C ILE A 285 -16.11 14.47 -21.89
N LYS A 286 -16.16 15.56 -21.10
CA LYS A 286 -17.28 15.80 -20.18
C LYS A 286 -18.60 15.96 -20.93
N ASN A 287 -18.62 16.70 -22.04
CA ASN A 287 -19.80 16.87 -22.86
C ASN A 287 -20.27 15.54 -23.46
N ASN A 288 -19.33 14.69 -23.86
CA ASN A 288 -19.60 13.38 -24.44
C ASN A 288 -19.91 12.30 -23.38
N SER A 289 -19.71 12.59 -22.09
CA SER A 289 -19.85 11.60 -21.03
C SER A 289 -21.25 11.04 -20.82
N GLY A 290 -22.28 11.74 -21.31
CA GLY A 290 -23.66 11.24 -21.32
C GLY A 290 -23.86 10.02 -22.24
N TYR A 291 -22.93 9.78 -23.17
CA TYR A 291 -22.94 8.65 -24.10
C TYR A 291 -22.14 7.44 -23.60
N PHE A 292 -21.56 7.53 -22.40
CA PHE A 292 -20.76 6.46 -21.83
C PHE A 292 -21.67 5.40 -21.19
N GLY A 293 -21.58 4.15 -21.64
CA GLY A 293 -22.31 3.04 -21.03
C GLY A 293 -22.77 1.96 -22.02
N SER A 294 -23.27 0.84 -21.49
CA SER A 294 -23.94 -0.21 -22.26
C SER A 294 -25.41 0.12 -22.55
N ASN A 295 -26.04 -0.62 -23.48
CA ASN A 295 -27.47 -0.53 -23.86
C ASN A 295 -28.48 -0.42 -22.68
N ASN A 296 -28.08 -0.74 -21.44
CA ASN A 296 -28.91 -0.69 -20.23
C ASN A 296 -28.34 0.15 -19.08
N SER A 297 -27.23 0.87 -19.26
CA SER A 297 -26.57 1.62 -18.17
C SER A 297 -26.28 3.05 -18.63
N THR A 298 -26.89 4.04 -17.99
CA THR A 298 -26.53 5.45 -18.22
C THR A 298 -25.43 5.87 -17.25
N THR A 299 -24.41 6.56 -17.75
CA THR A 299 -23.46 7.27 -16.88
C THR A 299 -24.23 8.37 -16.15
N HIS A 300 -24.28 8.26 -14.82
CA HIS A 300 -24.97 9.20 -13.95
C HIS A 300 -24.15 10.45 -13.68
N SER A 301 -22.83 10.30 -13.62
CA SER A 301 -21.92 11.43 -13.52
C SER A 301 -20.53 11.05 -13.97
N PHE A 302 -19.90 11.97 -14.69
CA PHE A 302 -18.50 11.88 -15.06
C PHE A 302 -17.77 13.14 -14.57
N LYS A 303 -16.64 12.95 -13.90
CA LYS A 303 -15.84 14.05 -13.37
C LYS A 303 -14.39 13.79 -13.67
N ILE A 304 -13.75 14.72 -14.37
CA ILE A 304 -12.29 14.78 -14.43
C ILE A 304 -11.83 15.84 -13.44
N LYS A 305 -10.90 15.46 -12.57
CA LYS A 305 -10.30 16.32 -11.56
C LYS A 305 -8.83 16.04 -11.43
N THR A 306 -8.10 17.01 -10.91
CA THR A 306 -6.78 16.78 -10.36
C THR A 306 -6.93 16.34 -8.92
N ASP A 307 -6.29 15.23 -8.54
CA ASP A 307 -6.14 14.85 -7.14
C ASP A 307 -5.20 15.85 -6.49
N GLU A 308 -5.66 16.59 -5.48
CA GLU A 308 -4.87 17.64 -4.84
C GLU A 308 -3.64 17.11 -4.08
N SER A 309 -3.70 15.85 -3.62
CA SER A 309 -2.64 15.21 -2.86
C SER A 309 -1.55 14.59 -3.76
N THR A 310 -1.96 13.98 -4.87
CA THR A 310 -1.03 13.33 -5.81
C THR A 310 -0.70 14.20 -7.02
N ARG A 311 -1.46 15.29 -7.22
CA ARG A 311 -1.44 16.17 -8.40
C ARG A 311 -1.68 15.43 -9.73
N LYS A 312 -2.24 14.22 -9.69
CA LYS A 312 -2.54 13.41 -10.87
C LYS A 312 -3.91 13.76 -11.44
N LEU A 313 -4.07 13.64 -12.75
CA LEU A 313 -5.38 13.72 -13.39
C LEU A 313 -6.11 12.40 -13.17
N PHE A 314 -7.35 12.45 -12.66
CA PHE A 314 -8.19 11.28 -12.54
C PHE A 314 -9.60 11.53 -13.06
N ALA A 315 -10.19 10.50 -13.65
CA ALA A 315 -11.60 10.44 -14.02
C ALA A 315 -12.37 9.61 -12.99
N SER A 316 -13.46 10.16 -12.47
CA SER A 316 -14.46 9.45 -11.68
C SER A 316 -15.71 9.24 -12.52
N ILE A 317 -16.08 7.98 -12.70
CA ILE A 317 -17.22 7.56 -13.52
C ILE A 317 -18.22 6.88 -12.61
N ARG A 318 -19.44 7.40 -12.58
CA ARG A 318 -20.56 6.79 -11.89
C ARG A 318 -21.58 6.28 -12.90
N TYR A 319 -21.91 5.01 -12.82
CA TYR A 319 -22.92 4.38 -13.66
C TYR A 319 -23.72 3.36 -12.85
N GLU A 320 -24.91 3.03 -13.33
CA GLU A 320 -25.79 2.03 -12.74
C GLU A 320 -25.72 0.73 -13.54
N ALA A 321 -25.80 -0.40 -12.85
CA ALA A 321 -25.95 -1.71 -13.45
C ALA A 321 -27.24 -2.36 -12.93
N ASP A 322 -28.13 -2.75 -13.85
CA ASP A 322 -29.45 -3.33 -13.55
C ASP A 322 -29.38 -4.59 -12.66
N LYS A 323 -28.33 -5.41 -12.81
CA LYS A 323 -28.22 -6.70 -12.13
C LYS A 323 -26.78 -7.18 -11.99
N VAL A 324 -26.34 -7.42 -10.76
CA VAL A 324 -25.00 -7.94 -10.41
C VAL A 324 -25.14 -9.18 -9.52
N TYR A 325 -24.42 -10.25 -9.82
CA TYR A 325 -24.35 -11.43 -8.96
C TYR A 325 -23.04 -11.44 -8.16
N TYR A 326 -23.12 -11.48 -6.84
CA TYR A 326 -21.96 -11.49 -5.95
C TYR A 326 -22.26 -12.34 -4.70
N GLU A 327 -21.32 -13.22 -4.34
CA GLU A 327 -21.40 -14.11 -3.17
C GLU A 327 -22.74 -14.86 -3.00
N GLY A 328 -23.30 -15.37 -4.11
CA GLY A 328 -24.53 -16.16 -4.05
C GLY A 328 -25.83 -15.34 -4.06
N ARG A 329 -25.75 -14.01 -4.17
CA ARG A 329 -26.93 -13.11 -4.17
C ARG A 329 -26.94 -12.21 -5.40
N TYR A 330 -28.15 -11.88 -5.85
CA TYR A 330 -28.37 -10.86 -6.88
C TYR A 330 -28.62 -9.50 -6.21
N TYR A 331 -27.89 -8.50 -6.70
CA TYR A 331 -28.07 -7.09 -6.38
C TYR A 331 -28.63 -6.39 -7.62
N TYR A 332 -29.63 -5.54 -7.40
CA TYR A 332 -30.28 -4.75 -8.43
C TYR A 332 -29.97 -3.27 -8.19
N ASP A 333 -30.04 -2.45 -9.24
CA ASP A 333 -29.83 -1.00 -9.19
C ASP A 333 -28.49 -0.63 -8.49
N VAL A 334 -27.39 -1.27 -8.91
CA VAL A 334 -26.08 -1.10 -8.28
C VAL A 334 -25.36 0.09 -8.88
N LEU A 335 -25.06 1.09 -8.05
CA LEU A 335 -24.22 2.22 -8.45
C LEU A 335 -22.75 1.84 -8.31
N TYR A 336 -21.99 1.99 -9.39
CA TYR A 336 -20.54 1.89 -9.38
C TYR A 336 -19.90 3.28 -9.34
N ASP A 337 -18.77 3.40 -8.65
CA ASP A 337 -17.89 4.57 -8.70
C ASP A 337 -16.49 4.07 -9.05
N VAL A 338 -16.06 4.38 -10.28
CA VAL A 338 -14.78 3.96 -10.86
C VAL A 338 -13.85 5.16 -10.93
N GLN A 339 -12.61 4.99 -10.48
CA GLN A 339 -11.55 5.98 -10.59
C GLN A 339 -10.43 5.47 -11.51
N ILE A 340 -10.13 6.26 -12.55
CA ILE A 340 -9.04 6.04 -13.49
C ILE A 340 -8.02 7.15 -13.27
N ILE A 341 -6.78 6.79 -12.99
CA ILE A 341 -5.66 7.72 -12.90
C ILE A 341 -4.94 7.68 -14.25
N PHE A 342 -4.92 8.79 -14.99
CA PHE A 342 -4.41 8.78 -16.37
C PHE A 342 -2.92 8.45 -16.46
N ASP A 343 -2.12 8.85 -15.47
CA ASP A 343 -0.70 8.50 -15.36
C ASP A 343 -0.43 6.99 -15.24
N ASP A 344 -1.44 6.23 -14.81
CA ASP A 344 -1.34 4.79 -14.58
C ASP A 344 -1.85 3.99 -15.80
N VAL A 345 -2.34 4.69 -16.84
CA VAL A 345 -2.80 4.11 -18.11
C VAL A 345 -1.61 4.02 -19.07
N TYR A 346 -1.33 2.79 -19.49
CA TYR A 346 -0.32 2.49 -20.50
C TYR A 346 -0.79 2.86 -21.91
N GLU A 347 -2.02 2.49 -22.26
CA GLU A 347 -2.56 2.67 -23.61
C GLU A 347 -4.08 2.84 -23.58
N VAL A 348 -4.61 3.63 -24.53
CA VAL A 348 -6.03 3.71 -24.82
C VAL A 348 -6.28 3.40 -26.29
N TYR A 349 -7.14 2.43 -26.57
CA TYR A 349 -7.49 2.06 -27.94
C TYR A 349 -8.98 1.73 -28.08
N GLN A 350 -9.44 1.65 -29.33
CA GLN A 350 -10.79 1.25 -29.64
C GLN A 350 -10.88 -0.27 -29.86
N ASN A 351 -11.87 -0.90 -29.25
CA ASN A 351 -12.23 -2.29 -29.48
C ASN A 351 -13.73 -2.40 -29.79
N GLY A 352 -14.08 -2.36 -31.07
CA GLY A 352 -15.48 -2.31 -31.50
C GLY A 352 -16.17 -1.01 -31.07
N ASP A 353 -17.25 -1.14 -30.29
CA ASP A 353 -18.01 -0.04 -29.69
C ASP A 353 -17.40 0.47 -28.37
N LYS A 354 -16.25 -0.07 -27.95
CA LYS A 354 -15.57 0.26 -26.70
C LYS A 354 -14.33 1.10 -26.91
N ILE A 355 -14.08 1.98 -25.94
CA ILE A 355 -12.77 2.56 -25.64
C ILE A 355 -12.21 1.77 -24.46
N GLU A 356 -11.07 1.11 -24.66
CA GLU A 356 -10.38 0.32 -23.63
C GLU A 356 -9.17 1.08 -23.09
N PHE A 357 -9.03 1.06 -21.77
CA PHE A 357 -7.91 1.59 -21.01
C PHE A 357 -7.09 0.41 -20.50
N VAL A 358 -5.85 0.30 -20.97
CA VAL A 358 -4.86 -0.67 -20.52
C VAL A 358 -3.98 -0.01 -19.49
N PHE A 359 -3.79 -0.67 -18.36
CA PHE A 359 -2.94 -0.19 -17.27
C PHE A 359 -1.59 -0.89 -17.33
N TYR A 360 -0.55 -0.27 -16.77
CA TYR A 360 0.73 -0.93 -16.52
C TYR A 360 0.52 -2.17 -15.62
N GLU A 361 1.37 -3.21 -15.74
CA GLU A 361 1.15 -4.56 -15.16
C GLU A 361 0.85 -4.57 -13.64
N ASP A 362 1.29 -3.57 -12.88
CA ASP A 362 1.05 -3.44 -11.43
C ASP A 362 0.01 -2.36 -11.07
N TYR A 363 -0.67 -1.77 -12.04
CA TYR A 363 -1.66 -0.71 -11.87
C TYR A 363 -3.05 -1.18 -12.28
N GLY A 364 -4.05 -0.39 -11.92
CA GLY A 364 -5.44 -0.70 -12.22
C GLY A 364 -6.36 0.43 -11.80
N PHE A 365 -7.64 0.28 -12.13
CA PHE A 365 -8.64 1.24 -11.69
C PHE A 365 -9.13 0.87 -10.28
N LEU A 366 -9.54 1.88 -9.52
CA LEU A 366 -10.23 1.67 -8.25
C LEU A 366 -11.72 1.64 -8.53
N ARG A 367 -12.43 0.68 -7.95
CA ARG A 367 -13.90 0.65 -7.99
C ARG A 367 -14.49 0.42 -6.61
N ARG A 368 -15.67 0.99 -6.37
CA ARG A 368 -16.55 0.62 -5.26
C ARG A 368 -17.98 0.53 -5.76
N ALA A 369 -18.80 -0.24 -5.05
CA ALA A 369 -20.19 -0.47 -5.38
C ALA A 369 -21.10 0.02 -4.25
N LYS A 370 -22.30 0.46 -4.60
CA LYS A 370 -23.38 0.73 -3.67
C LYS A 370 -24.67 0.08 -4.19
N PRO A 371 -25.03 -1.09 -3.65
CA PRO A 371 -26.34 -1.68 -3.89
C PRO A 371 -27.46 -0.78 -3.35
N GLN A 372 -28.65 -0.90 -3.94
CA GLN A 372 -29.84 -0.18 -3.48
C GLN A 372 -30.16 -0.51 -2.01
N GLY A 373 -30.31 0.53 -1.18
CA GLY A 373 -30.58 0.39 0.25
C GLY A 373 -29.36 0.11 1.13
N GLU A 374 -28.17 -0.02 0.55
CA GLU A 374 -26.92 -0.33 1.27
C GLU A 374 -25.94 0.85 1.30
N TYR A 375 -24.86 0.71 2.07
CA TYR A 375 -23.73 1.65 2.09
C TYR A 375 -22.77 1.39 0.92
N TRP A 376 -21.93 2.39 0.62
CA TRP A 376 -20.81 2.20 -0.30
C TRP A 376 -19.83 1.18 0.28
N SER A 377 -19.36 0.25 -0.56
CA SER A 377 -18.19 -0.57 -0.24
C SER A 377 -16.93 0.29 -0.16
N ASP A 378 -15.88 -0.27 0.44
CA ASP A 378 -14.53 0.24 0.25
C ASP A 378 -14.11 0.15 -1.22
N TYR A 379 -13.13 0.98 -1.59
CA TYR A 379 -12.49 0.86 -2.90
C TYR A 379 -11.68 -0.42 -2.97
N VAL A 380 -11.90 -1.17 -4.03
CA VAL A 380 -11.13 -2.35 -4.39
C VAL A 380 -10.37 -2.03 -5.67
N LYS A 381 -9.07 -2.34 -5.67
CA LYS A 381 -8.24 -2.27 -6.87
C LYS A 381 -8.62 -3.42 -7.79
N ASN A 382 -8.91 -3.09 -9.04
CA ASN A 382 -9.19 -4.06 -10.08
C ASN A 382 -8.02 -4.07 -11.05
N GLU A 383 -7.41 -5.25 -11.19
CA GLU A 383 -6.40 -5.51 -12.20
C GLU A 383 -7.09 -5.90 -13.50
N PHE A 384 -6.50 -5.50 -14.63
CA PHE A 384 -6.96 -5.72 -16.01
C PHE A 384 -8.05 -4.76 -16.52
N ASN A 385 -7.96 -4.50 -17.84
CA ASN A 385 -8.57 -3.43 -18.64
C ASN A 385 -9.90 -2.88 -18.14
N PHE A 386 -10.02 -1.55 -18.14
CA PHE A 386 -11.30 -0.87 -18.01
C PHE A 386 -11.82 -0.51 -19.41
N SER A 387 -13.13 -0.56 -19.64
CA SER A 387 -13.70 -0.15 -20.92
C SER A 387 -14.96 0.68 -20.75
N ILE A 388 -15.13 1.65 -21.65
CA ILE A 388 -16.33 2.46 -21.79
C ILE A 388 -16.93 2.16 -23.15
N THR A 389 -18.21 1.82 -23.20
CA THR A 389 -18.95 1.66 -24.45
C THR A 389 -19.53 3.00 -24.89
N ILE A 390 -19.41 3.33 -26.19
CA ILE A 390 -20.00 4.50 -26.84
C ILE A 390 -20.53 4.04 -28.20
N TYR A 391 -21.86 4.00 -28.36
CA TYR A 391 -22.50 3.48 -29.58
C TYR A 391 -22.49 4.46 -30.75
N ASP A 392 -22.40 5.75 -30.48
CA ASP A 392 -22.30 6.77 -31.52
C ASP A 392 -20.84 6.83 -32.03
N ASP A 393 -20.65 6.53 -33.31
CA ASP A 393 -19.32 6.40 -33.91
C ASP A 393 -18.55 7.72 -33.93
N GLU A 394 -19.22 8.84 -34.24
CA GLU A 394 -18.59 10.17 -34.32
C GLU A 394 -18.14 10.62 -32.93
N ILE A 395 -19.02 10.48 -31.94
CA ILE A 395 -18.72 10.79 -30.54
C ILE A 395 -17.61 9.88 -30.01
N ARG A 396 -17.61 8.59 -30.40
CA ARG A 396 -16.60 7.62 -29.95
C ARG A 396 -15.22 7.98 -30.49
N GLU A 397 -15.09 8.32 -31.77
CA GLU A 397 -13.81 8.70 -32.38
C GLU A 397 -13.24 9.98 -31.76
N GLU A 398 -14.08 11.01 -31.59
CA GLU A 398 -13.71 12.26 -30.92
C GLU A 398 -13.26 12.01 -29.47
N THR A 399 -14.06 11.23 -28.73
CA THR A 399 -13.77 10.90 -27.33
C THR A 399 -12.48 10.10 -27.18
N LEU A 400 -12.25 9.12 -28.07
CA LEU A 400 -11.02 8.32 -28.09
C LEU A 400 -9.80 9.20 -28.32
N LYS A 401 -9.87 10.12 -29.29
CA LYS A 401 -8.79 11.06 -29.59
C LYS A 401 -8.44 11.90 -28.37
N ASN A 402 -9.45 12.40 -27.65
CA ASN A 402 -9.24 13.20 -26.45
C ASN A 402 -8.68 12.40 -25.28
N PHE A 403 -9.12 11.15 -25.08
CA PHE A 403 -8.53 10.29 -24.05
C PHE A 403 -7.06 9.95 -24.37
N LYS A 404 -6.74 9.64 -25.62
CA LYS A 404 -5.35 9.44 -26.06
C LYS A 404 -4.50 10.67 -25.78
N TYR A 405 -5.02 11.85 -26.13
CA TYR A 405 -4.32 13.11 -25.88
C TYR A 405 -3.99 13.32 -24.39
N LEU A 406 -4.94 13.04 -23.48
CA LEU A 406 -4.72 13.16 -22.05
C LEU A 406 -3.75 12.12 -21.47
N VAL A 407 -3.69 10.92 -22.06
CA VAL A 407 -2.72 9.87 -21.66
C VAL A 407 -1.32 10.18 -22.17
N GLU A 408 -1.20 10.68 -23.41
CA GLU A 408 0.09 11.09 -24.00
C GLU A 408 0.62 12.39 -23.39
N ASN A 409 -0.27 13.24 -22.88
CA ASN A 409 0.04 14.52 -22.27
C ASN A 409 -0.59 14.56 -20.86
N PRO A 410 -0.08 13.83 -19.87
CA PRO A 410 -0.55 13.95 -18.49
C PRO A 410 -0.25 15.36 -17.98
N ILE A 411 -0.97 15.82 -16.94
CA ILE A 411 -0.73 17.15 -16.36
C ILE A 411 0.73 17.23 -15.92
N MET A 412 1.54 17.93 -16.71
CA MET A 412 2.88 18.32 -16.30
C MET A 412 2.71 19.15 -15.04
N LYS A 413 3.40 18.74 -13.96
CA LYS A 413 3.56 19.59 -12.79
C LYS A 413 3.97 20.98 -13.28
N ARG A 414 3.25 22.02 -12.84
CA ARG A 414 3.88 23.34 -12.74
C ARG A 414 5.10 23.14 -11.84
N GLU A 415 6.28 23.18 -12.45
CA GLU A 415 7.51 23.58 -11.79
C GLU A 415 7.34 24.99 -11.23
#